data_AF-E8QXE6-F1
#
_entry.id   AF-E8QXE6-F1
#
_cell.length_a   1.000
_cell.length_b   1.000
_cell.length_c   1.000
_cell.angle_alpha   90.00
_cell.angle_beta   90.00
_cell.angle_gamma   90.00
#
_symmetry.space_group_name_H-M   'P 1'
#
loop_
_entity.id
_entity.type
_entity.pdbx_description
1 polymer ?
#
loop_
_entity_poly.entity_id
_entity_poly.type
_entity_poly.pdbx_seq_one_letter_code
_entity_poly.pdbx_strand_id
1 'polypeptide(L)'
;MVATQRPLFDAPEPLGRDSTCLRGVLTADGPRDGDEFARACRVGTEWVVSIRTATVRGRVIDRAPLGTLAESFCLEVTFKLARPVPIEPGLRFRVAALDDPDCLATGVVGPMDLSASHQGGDPEPEAETGVGLSS
;
A
#
# COMPACT_ATOMS: atom_id res chain seq x y z
N MET A 1 -17.32 37.95 -33.59
CA MET A 1 -16.94 37.52 -32.22
C MET A 1 -16.47 36.09 -32.32
N VAL A 2 -15.17 35.84 -32.15
CA VAL A 2 -14.59 34.49 -32.18
C VAL A 2 -14.22 34.16 -30.74
N ALA A 3 -14.92 33.21 -30.14
CA ALA A 3 -14.60 32.71 -28.81
C ALA A 3 -13.37 31.78 -28.94
N THR A 4 -12.20 32.31 -28.63
CA THR A 4 -10.99 31.51 -28.43
C THR A 4 -11.16 30.72 -27.13
N GLN A 5 -11.65 29.50 -27.22
CA GLN A 5 -11.72 28.59 -26.10
C GLN A 5 -10.31 28.07 -25.81
N ARG A 6 -9.76 28.49 -24.66
CA ARG A 6 -8.47 28.03 -24.10
C ARG A 6 -8.48 26.50 -23.95
N PRO A 7 -7.37 25.79 -24.23
CA PRO A 7 -7.25 24.40 -23.81
C PRO A 7 -7.18 24.38 -22.27
N LEU A 8 -8.20 23.79 -21.64
CA LEU A 8 -8.30 23.59 -20.19
C LEU A 8 -8.06 22.10 -19.89
N PHE A 9 -6.91 21.55 -20.28
CA PHE A 9 -6.44 20.26 -19.79
C PHE A 9 -4.91 20.21 -19.86
N ASP A 10 -4.28 20.96 -18.96
CA ASP A 10 -2.96 20.58 -18.45
C ASP A 10 -3.25 19.90 -17.11
N ALA A 11 -3.63 18.61 -17.17
CA ALA A 11 -3.66 17.80 -15.97
C ALA A 11 -2.20 17.53 -15.61
N PRO A 12 -1.68 17.98 -14.45
CA PRO A 12 -0.32 17.66 -14.07
C PRO A 12 -0.23 16.13 -13.99
N GLU A 13 0.65 15.55 -14.82
CA GLU A 13 0.95 14.12 -14.78
C GLU A 13 1.23 13.73 -13.33
N PRO A 14 0.50 12.75 -12.73
CA PRO A 14 0.89 12.26 -11.42
C PRO A 14 2.16 11.42 -11.62
N LEU A 15 3.32 12.07 -11.58
CA LEU A 15 4.58 11.37 -11.36
C LEU A 15 4.42 10.56 -10.07
N GLY A 16 4.38 9.23 -10.21
CA GLY A 16 4.12 8.29 -9.12
C GLY A 16 4.90 8.66 -7.88
N ARG A 17 4.21 8.82 -6.75
CA ARG A 17 4.85 9.19 -5.48
C ARG A 17 5.65 8.01 -4.98
N ASP A 18 6.93 8.23 -4.73
CA ASP A 18 7.78 7.27 -4.02
C ASP A 18 7.16 6.98 -2.65
N SER A 19 6.58 5.79 -2.51
CA SER A 19 5.86 5.42 -1.30
C SER A 19 6.57 4.27 -0.60
N THR A 20 6.65 4.36 0.72
CA THR A 20 7.16 3.30 1.58
C THR A 20 6.07 2.31 1.99
N CYS A 21 4.80 2.64 1.71
CA CYS A 21 3.65 1.78 1.96
C CYS A 21 2.90 1.53 0.65
N LEU A 22 2.56 0.27 0.42
CA LEU A 22 1.81 -0.20 -0.75
C LEU A 22 0.53 -0.88 -0.25
N ARG A 23 -0.62 -0.30 -0.55
CA ARG A 23 -1.94 -0.94 -0.31
C ARG A 23 -2.52 -1.41 -1.62
N GLY A 24 -3.01 -2.64 -1.66
CA GLY A 24 -3.61 -3.18 -2.87
C GLY A 24 -4.46 -4.41 -2.63
N VAL A 25 -5.24 -4.77 -3.64
CA VAL A 25 -5.99 -6.02 -3.68
C VAL A 25 -5.14 -7.04 -4.40
N LEU A 26 -4.89 -8.18 -3.74
CA LEU A 26 -4.14 -9.31 -4.24
C LEU A 26 -5.05 -10.48 -4.56
N THR A 27 -4.68 -11.19 -5.61
CA THR A 27 -5.27 -12.46 -6.03
C THR A 27 -4.14 -13.48 -6.19
N ALA A 28 -4.31 -14.67 -5.60
CA ALA A 28 -3.33 -15.75 -5.73
C ALA A 28 -3.14 -16.16 -7.20
N ASP A 29 -1.88 -16.39 -7.61
CA ASP A 29 -1.56 -16.89 -8.94
C ASP A 29 -1.42 -18.43 -8.90
N GLY A 30 -2.07 -19.14 -9.82
CA GLY A 30 -1.92 -20.60 -10.00
C GLY A 30 -3.00 -21.45 -9.31
N PRO A 31 -2.81 -22.78 -9.26
CA PRO A 31 -3.83 -23.72 -8.77
C PRO A 31 -3.89 -23.84 -7.24
N ARG A 32 -3.06 -23.09 -6.51
CA ARG A 32 -3.07 -23.15 -5.05
C ARG A 32 -4.37 -22.56 -4.51
N ASP A 33 -4.92 -23.24 -3.51
CA ASP A 33 -6.17 -22.84 -2.88
C ASP A 33 -6.03 -21.44 -2.28
N GLY A 34 -7.07 -20.63 -2.43
CA GLY A 34 -7.14 -19.31 -1.82
C GLY A 34 -6.86 -19.30 -0.32
N ASP A 35 -7.24 -20.35 0.40
CA ASP A 35 -6.97 -20.54 1.81
C ASP A 35 -5.48 -20.72 2.11
N GLU A 36 -4.72 -21.35 1.20
CA GLU A 36 -3.28 -21.52 1.37
C GLU A 36 -2.58 -20.17 1.24
N PHE A 37 -2.93 -19.39 0.21
CA PHE A 37 -2.46 -18.02 0.04
C PHE A 37 -2.84 -17.13 1.23
N ALA A 38 -4.09 -17.21 1.69
CA ALA A 38 -4.54 -16.51 2.88
C ALA A 38 -3.77 -16.95 4.12
N ARG A 39 -3.38 -18.22 4.25
CA ARG A 39 -2.55 -18.69 5.37
C ARG A 39 -1.10 -18.25 5.24
N ALA A 40 -0.55 -18.08 4.05
CA ALA A 40 0.82 -17.62 3.84
C ALA A 40 0.95 -16.10 4.04
N CYS A 41 -0.02 -15.32 3.58
CA CYS A 41 0.00 -13.86 3.63
C CYS A 41 -0.41 -13.31 5.01
N ARG A 42 0.36 -13.63 6.06
CA ARG A 42 0.12 -13.16 7.44
C ARG A 42 0.84 -11.85 7.71
N VAL A 43 0.28 -11.06 8.63
CA VAL A 43 0.97 -9.87 9.17
C VAL A 43 2.33 -10.29 9.72
N GLY A 44 3.36 -9.55 9.35
CA GLY A 44 4.73 -9.78 9.73
C GLY A 44 5.57 -10.57 8.72
N THR A 45 4.95 -11.27 7.77
CA THR A 45 5.65 -12.06 6.74
C THR A 45 6.32 -11.16 5.70
N GLU A 46 7.43 -11.65 5.14
CA GLU A 46 8.20 -10.95 4.12
C GLU A 46 7.92 -11.50 2.72
N TRP A 47 7.80 -10.58 1.78
CA TRP A 47 7.47 -10.84 0.39
C TRP A 47 8.40 -10.06 -0.52
N VAL A 48 8.72 -10.63 -1.67
CA VAL A 48 9.34 -9.92 -2.78
C VAL A 48 8.22 -9.27 -3.57
N VAL A 49 8.23 -7.94 -3.63
CA VAL A 49 7.25 -7.11 -4.34
C VAL A 49 7.88 -6.57 -5.63
N SER A 50 7.29 -6.91 -6.76
CA SER A 50 7.72 -6.47 -8.09
C SER A 50 6.69 -5.51 -8.69
N ILE A 51 7.12 -4.26 -8.92
CA ILE A 51 6.30 -3.16 -9.45
C ILE A 51 7.04 -2.52 -10.62
N ARG A 52 6.47 -2.60 -11.84
CA ARG A 52 7.16 -2.19 -13.08
C ARG A 52 8.57 -2.81 -13.16
N THR A 53 9.62 -2.00 -13.08
CA THR A 53 11.04 -2.42 -13.10
C THR A 53 11.65 -2.54 -11.71
N ALA A 54 10.94 -2.11 -10.66
CA ALA A 54 11.40 -2.20 -9.28
C ALA A 54 11.07 -3.57 -8.69
N THR A 55 12.07 -4.19 -8.06
CA THR A 55 11.86 -5.35 -7.17
C THR A 55 12.39 -5.00 -5.79
N VAL A 56 11.56 -5.16 -4.76
CA VAL A 56 11.83 -4.76 -3.38
C VAL A 56 11.30 -5.77 -2.39
N ARG A 57 11.89 -5.83 -1.21
CA ARG A 57 11.27 -6.54 -0.10
C ARG A 57 10.12 -5.70 0.47
N GLY A 58 9.03 -6.36 0.81
CA GLY A 58 7.88 -5.77 1.49
C GLY A 58 7.44 -6.66 2.63
N ARG A 59 7.10 -6.04 3.77
CA ARG A 59 6.54 -6.75 4.92
C ARG A 59 5.06 -6.50 5.00
N VAL A 60 4.25 -7.55 5.16
CA VAL A 60 2.81 -7.40 5.40
C VAL A 60 2.61 -6.72 6.75
N ILE A 61 1.99 -5.54 6.76
CA ILE A 61 1.65 -4.81 7.99
C ILE A 61 0.16 -4.82 8.30
N ASP A 62 -0.67 -4.99 7.28
CA ASP A 62 -2.12 -5.11 7.43
C ASP A 62 -2.69 -6.00 6.34
N ARG A 63 -3.83 -6.64 6.63
CA ARG A 63 -4.55 -7.48 5.67
C ARG A 63 -6.04 -7.55 6.01
N ALA A 64 -6.89 -7.61 4.99
CA ALA A 64 -8.32 -7.82 5.13
C ALA A 64 -8.83 -8.78 4.03
N PRO A 65 -9.41 -9.95 4.39
CA PRO A 65 -9.99 -10.85 3.41
C PRO A 65 -11.22 -10.19 2.77
N LEU A 66 -11.24 -10.13 1.44
CA LEU A 66 -12.38 -9.60 0.68
C LEU A 66 -13.36 -10.72 0.26
N GLY A 67 -12.91 -11.97 0.36
CA GLY A 67 -13.68 -13.15 -0.02
C GLY A 67 -13.14 -13.82 -1.28
N THR A 68 -13.99 -14.59 -1.95
CA THR A 68 -13.65 -15.30 -3.18
C THR A 68 -14.38 -14.65 -4.36
N LEU A 69 -13.64 -14.29 -5.40
CA LEU A 69 -14.16 -13.74 -6.65
C LEU A 69 -13.76 -14.67 -7.80
N ALA A 70 -14.75 -15.22 -8.53
CA ALA A 70 -14.50 -16.11 -9.67
C ALA A 70 -13.48 -17.24 -9.34
N GLU A 71 -13.74 -17.95 -8.22
CA GLU A 71 -12.91 -19.07 -7.74
C GLU A 71 -11.49 -18.67 -7.28
N SER A 72 -11.15 -17.38 -7.32
CA SER A 72 -9.89 -16.84 -6.85
C SER A 72 -10.10 -16.08 -5.54
N PHE A 73 -9.27 -16.36 -4.53
CA PHE A 73 -9.35 -15.64 -3.26
C PHE A 73 -8.70 -14.27 -3.36
N CYS A 74 -9.43 -13.25 -2.90
CA CYS A 74 -8.99 -11.87 -2.90
C CYS A 74 -8.69 -11.39 -1.48
N LEU A 75 -7.51 -10.79 -1.31
CA LEU A 75 -7.04 -10.24 -0.05
C LEU A 75 -6.63 -8.80 -0.27
N GLU A 76 -7.19 -7.86 0.48
CA GLU A 76 -6.59 -6.54 0.60
C GLU A 76 -5.38 -6.65 1.52
N VAL A 77 -4.24 -6.11 1.10
CA VAL A 77 -2.99 -6.17 1.85
C VAL A 77 -2.29 -4.83 1.81
N THR A 78 -1.72 -4.44 2.94
CA THR A 78 -0.78 -3.32 3.02
C THR A 78 0.62 -3.85 3.30
N PHE A 79 1.57 -3.53 2.43
CA PHE A 79 2.99 -3.81 2.59
C PHE A 79 3.74 -2.55 3.01
N LYS A 80 4.64 -2.69 3.99
CA LYS A 80 5.73 -1.74 4.22
C LYS A 80 6.92 -2.16 3.38
N LEU A 81 7.29 -1.35 2.39
CA LEU A 81 8.41 -1.60 1.49
C LEU A 81 9.74 -1.24 2.16
N ALA A 82 10.78 -2.04 1.88
CA ALA A 82 12.13 -1.82 2.41
C ALA A 82 12.82 -0.58 1.81
N ARG A 83 12.37 -0.12 0.64
CA ARG A 83 12.78 1.14 0.04
C ARG A 83 11.58 1.81 -0.65
N PRO A 84 11.59 3.14 -0.81
CA PRO A 84 10.57 3.83 -1.58
C PRO A 84 10.51 3.33 -3.02
N VAL A 85 9.30 3.21 -3.57
CA VAL A 85 9.04 2.84 -4.97
C VAL A 85 7.95 3.77 -5.52
N PRO A 86 8.06 4.27 -6.76
CA PRO A 86 7.03 5.10 -7.36
C PRO A 86 5.77 4.25 -7.61
N ILE A 87 4.68 4.60 -6.94
CA ILE A 87 3.40 3.89 -7.06
C ILE A 87 2.26 4.85 -7.38
N GLU A 88 1.26 4.32 -8.08
CA GLU A 88 0.06 5.02 -8.52
C GLU A 88 -1.15 4.09 -8.35
N PRO A 89 -2.35 4.61 -7.99
CA PRO A 89 -3.56 3.81 -7.98
C PRO A 89 -3.82 3.15 -9.33
N GLY A 90 -4.28 1.90 -9.31
CA GLY A 90 -4.52 1.10 -10.52
C GLY A 90 -3.27 0.43 -11.11
N LEU A 91 -2.09 0.70 -10.57
CA LEU A 91 -0.86 0.04 -11.01
C LEU A 91 -0.89 -1.45 -10.65
N ARG A 92 -0.41 -2.30 -11.56
CA ARG A 92 -0.27 -3.74 -11.31
C ARG A 92 1.07 -4.04 -10.63
N PHE A 93 1.05 -4.98 -9.72
CA PHE A 93 2.25 -5.51 -9.07
C PHE A 93 2.13 -7.02 -8.86
N ARG A 94 3.28 -7.66 -8.65
CA ARG A 94 3.37 -9.07 -8.29
C ARG A 94 4.06 -9.22 -6.95
N VAL A 95 3.71 -10.26 -6.21
CA VAL A 95 4.35 -10.62 -4.96
C VAL A 95 4.68 -12.10 -4.94
N ALA A 96 5.80 -12.44 -4.29
CA ALA A 96 6.20 -13.82 -4.00
C ALA A 96 6.60 -13.91 -2.52
N ALA A 97 6.15 -14.94 -1.80
CA ALA A 97 6.55 -15.10 -0.40
C ALA A 97 8.06 -15.40 -0.34
N LEU A 98 8.77 -14.80 0.60
CA LEU A 98 10.22 -14.99 0.72
C LEU A 98 10.57 -16.43 1.15
N ASP A 99 9.74 -17.01 2.04
CA ASP A 99 9.93 -18.35 2.59
C ASP A 99 9.35 -19.46 1.68
N ASP A 100 8.54 -19.10 0.70
CA ASP A 100 7.93 -20.01 -0.28
C ASP A 100 7.74 -19.29 -1.63
N PRO A 101 8.76 -19.31 -2.50
CA PRO A 101 8.75 -18.55 -3.75
C PRO A 101 7.71 -19.02 -4.77
N ASP A 102 7.14 -20.21 -4.58
CA ASP A 102 6.02 -20.71 -5.38
C ASP A 102 4.67 -20.12 -4.94
N CYS A 103 4.61 -19.47 -3.77
CA CYS A 103 3.45 -18.72 -3.31
C CYS A 103 3.44 -17.33 -3.96
N LEU A 104 2.81 -17.26 -5.14
CA LEU A 104 2.73 -16.08 -5.98
C LEU A 104 1.35 -15.42 -5.90
N ALA A 105 1.31 -14.10 -6.03
CA ALA A 105 0.05 -13.37 -6.21
C ALA A 105 0.25 -12.13 -7.08
N THR A 106 -0.78 -11.81 -7.85
CA THR A 106 -0.85 -10.58 -8.64
C THR A 106 -1.85 -9.63 -7.98
N GLY A 107 -1.50 -8.35 -7.92
CA GLY A 107 -2.33 -7.33 -7.31
C GLY A 107 -2.45 -6.04 -8.09
N VAL A 108 -3.41 -5.22 -7.66
CA VAL A 108 -3.65 -3.88 -8.16
C VAL A 108 -3.59 -2.91 -6.99
N VAL A 109 -2.84 -1.82 -7.15
CA VAL A 109 -2.72 -0.75 -6.15
C VAL A 109 -4.08 -0.10 -5.96
N GLY A 110 -4.53 -0.05 -4.71
CA GLY A 110 -5.80 0.57 -4.34
C GLY A 110 -5.72 2.10 -4.30
N PRO A 111 -6.83 2.78 -4.00
CA PRO A 111 -6.80 4.22 -3.74
C PRO A 111 -5.88 4.51 -2.55
N MET A 112 -4.89 5.38 -2.78
CA MET A 112 -4.01 5.87 -1.73
C MET A 112 -4.76 6.96 -0.97
N ASP A 113 -4.81 6.86 0.36
CA ASP A 113 -5.32 7.95 1.18
C ASP A 113 -4.31 9.12 1.06
N LEU A 114 -4.64 10.09 0.21
CA LEU A 114 -3.78 11.23 -0.12
C LEU A 114 -3.54 12.15 1.10
N SER A 115 -4.22 11.89 2.22
CA SER A 115 -4.22 12.67 3.46
C SER A 115 -3.04 12.37 4.38
N ALA A 116 -2.35 11.24 4.23
CA ALA A 116 -1.29 10.81 5.16
C ALA A 116 0.09 11.48 4.91
N SER A 117 0.10 12.62 4.22
CA SER A 117 1.29 13.45 4.06
C SER A 117 1.08 14.79 4.73
N HIS A 118 0.87 14.86 6.06
CA HIS A 118 1.14 16.05 6.89
C HIS A 118 1.32 15.67 8.37
N GLN A 119 2.41 16.18 8.95
CA GLN A 119 2.71 16.37 10.38
C GLN A 119 3.12 15.15 11.21
N GLY A 120 4.41 14.81 11.10
CA GLY A 120 5.21 14.74 12.32
C GLY A 120 5.31 16.16 12.90
N GLY A 121 4.42 16.48 13.83
CA GLY A 121 4.58 17.59 14.76
C GLY A 121 5.14 17.01 16.05
N ASP A 122 6.31 17.51 16.45
CA ASP A 122 6.94 17.28 17.74
C ASP A 122 5.90 17.36 18.89
N PRO A 123 5.89 16.45 19.88
CA PRO A 123 5.23 16.74 21.13
C PRO A 123 6.02 17.84 21.83
N GLU A 124 5.56 19.08 21.72
CA GLU A 124 6.07 20.20 22.51
C GLU A 124 5.98 19.82 24.01
N PRO A 125 7.08 19.83 24.77
CA PRO A 125 7.01 19.54 26.20
C PRO A 125 6.44 20.75 26.92
N GLU A 126 5.12 20.75 27.16
CA GLU A 126 4.52 21.77 28.02
C GLU A 126 5.01 21.58 29.45
N ALA A 127 5.73 22.61 29.89
CA ALA A 127 6.49 22.70 31.11
C ALA A 127 5.63 22.57 32.37
N GLU A 128 6.25 21.95 33.37
CA GLU A 128 5.88 22.05 34.78
C GLU A 128 5.53 23.49 35.17
N THR A 129 4.31 23.70 35.66
CA THR A 129 4.00 24.80 36.57
C THR A 129 3.30 24.25 37.79
N GLY A 130 4.03 24.26 38.91
CA GLY A 130 3.49 23.97 40.22
C GLY A 130 2.70 25.14 40.80
N VAL A 131 2.22 24.89 42.03
CA VAL A 131 1.56 25.81 42.99
C VAL A 131 0.07 26.04 42.71
N GLY A 132 -0.86 25.78 43.63
CA GLY A 132 -0.76 25.37 45.03
C GLY A 132 -2.14 25.23 45.69
N LEU A 133 -2.10 24.66 46.91
CA LEU A 133 -2.97 24.88 48.07
C LEU A 133 -4.37 25.49 47.83
N SER A 134 -5.42 24.78 48.25
CA SER A 134 -6.06 25.05 49.55
C SER A 134 -7.17 24.04 49.87
N SER A 135 -7.11 23.60 51.13
CA SER A 135 -8.11 23.05 52.07
C SER A 135 -9.47 22.55 51.60
#